data_AF-X1IVC6-F1
#
_entry.id   AF-X1IVC6-F1
#
_cell.length_a   1.000
_cell.length_b   1.000
_cell.length_c   1.000
_cell.angle_alpha   90.00
_cell.angle_beta   90.00
_cell.angle_gamma   90.00
#
_symmetry.space_group_name_H-M   'P 1'
#
loop_
_entity.id
_entity.type
_entity.pdbx_description
1 polymer ?
#
loop_
_entity_poly.entity_id
_entity_poly.type
_entity_poly.pdbx_seq_one_letter_code
_entity_poly.pdbx_strand_id
1 'polypeptide(L)'
;KIKGIRNLYKQGVYDENKARAELLRLNLPSEQVDVLFEQWWFEKTGELAPTFTKAETLRFIKAKTISRDRGRTELERMGYDDEHINVYLKDV
;
A
#
# COMPACT_ATOMS: atom_id res chain seq x y z
N LYS A 1 -6.76 -17.77 -9.00
CA LYS A 1 -8.04 -17.51 -8.26
C LYS A 1 -7.82 -16.63 -7.02
N ILE A 2 -6.90 -16.97 -6.12
CA ILE A 2 -6.55 -16.17 -4.91
C ILE A 2 -6.24 -14.70 -5.23
N LYS A 3 -5.41 -14.42 -6.25
CA LYS A 3 -5.10 -13.03 -6.70
C LYS A 3 -6.35 -12.21 -7.07
N GLY A 4 -7.38 -12.84 -7.64
CA GLY A 4 -8.63 -12.16 -7.98
C GLY A 4 -9.43 -11.78 -6.73
N ILE A 5 -9.54 -12.70 -5.78
CA ILE A 5 -10.20 -12.47 -4.49
C ILE A 5 -9.49 -11.36 -3.71
N ARG A 6 -8.15 -11.39 -3.66
CA ARG A 6 -7.32 -10.33 -3.08
C ARG A 6 -7.64 -8.96 -3.65
N ASN A 7 -7.68 -8.83 -4.99
CA ASN A 7 -7.92 -7.54 -5.64
C ASN A 7 -9.33 -7.00 -5.31
N LEU A 8 -10.35 -7.86 -5.37
CA LEU A 8 -11.73 -7.49 -5.02
C LEU A 8 -11.86 -7.06 -3.55
N TYR A 9 -11.15 -7.72 -2.64
CA TYR A 9 -11.09 -7.33 -1.23
C TYR A 9 -10.39 -5.98 -1.01
N LYS A 10 -9.24 -5.77 -1.64
CA LYS A 10 -8.48 -4.51 -1.53
C LYS A 10 -9.25 -3.31 -2.09
N GLN A 11 -10.04 -3.53 -3.15
CA GLN A 11 -10.91 -2.53 -3.77
C GLN A 11 -12.24 -2.31 -3.01
N GLY A 12 -12.49 -3.04 -1.91
CA GLY A 12 -13.72 -2.94 -1.14
C GLY A 12 -14.97 -3.55 -1.80
N VAL A 13 -14.81 -4.22 -2.95
CA VAL A 13 -15.89 -4.95 -3.62
C VAL A 13 -16.28 -6.19 -2.81
N TYR A 14 -15.30 -6.84 -2.19
CA TYR A 14 -15.52 -7.88 -1.19
C TYR A 14 -15.20 -7.32 0.20
N ASP A 15 -16.07 -7.61 1.16
CA ASP A 15 -15.73 -7.51 2.58
C ASP A 15 -14.90 -8.74 3.03
N GLU A 16 -14.41 -8.71 4.26
CA GLU A 16 -13.59 -9.79 4.81
C GLU A 16 -14.35 -11.13 4.83
N ASN A 17 -15.63 -11.14 5.23
CA ASN A 17 -16.44 -12.35 5.30
C ASN A 17 -16.59 -13.02 3.93
N LYS A 18 -16.88 -12.22 2.89
CA LYS A 18 -17.04 -12.70 1.51
C LYS A 18 -15.72 -13.20 0.94
N ALA A 19 -14.63 -12.46 1.13
CA ALA A 19 -13.31 -12.90 0.66
C ALA A 19 -12.84 -14.18 1.37
N ARG A 20 -13.08 -14.29 2.69
CA ARG A 20 -12.79 -15.49 3.49
C ARG A 20 -13.59 -16.69 3.01
N ALA A 21 -14.88 -16.52 2.76
CA ALA A 21 -15.73 -17.59 2.23
C ALA A 21 -15.23 -18.10 0.86
N GLU A 22 -14.87 -17.19 -0.06
CA GLU A 22 -14.33 -17.56 -1.38
C GLU A 22 -12.99 -18.29 -1.29
N LEU A 23 -12.12 -17.93 -0.33
CA LEU A 23 -10.86 -18.65 -0.09
C LEU A 23 -11.12 -20.04 0.47
N LEU A 24 -12.00 -20.18 1.45
CA LEU A 24 -12.33 -21.49 2.03
C LEU A 24 -12.95 -22.45 1.00
N ARG A 25 -13.71 -21.94 0.02
CA ARG A 25 -14.21 -22.73 -1.12
C ARG A 25 -13.12 -23.29 -2.04
N LEU A 26 -11.90 -22.76 -1.95
CA LEU A 26 -10.72 -23.31 -2.62
C LEU A 26 -10.02 -24.40 -1.80
N ASN A 27 -10.63 -24.88 -0.70
CA ASN A 27 -10.06 -25.83 0.25
C ASN A 27 -8.74 -25.34 0.88
N LEU A 28 -8.59 -24.02 1.04
CA LEU A 28 -7.49 -23.42 1.79
C LEU A 28 -7.72 -23.68 3.30
N PRO A 29 -6.71 -24.16 4.06
CA PRO A 29 -6.79 -24.23 5.51
C PRO A 29 -7.07 -22.87 6.14
N SER A 30 -7.84 -22.82 7.23
CA SER A 30 -8.17 -21.56 7.91
C SER A 30 -6.93 -20.74 8.27
N GLU A 31 -5.88 -21.38 8.77
CA GLU A 31 -4.61 -20.72 9.10
C GLU A 31 -3.98 -20.02 7.88
N GLN A 32 -4.05 -20.66 6.70
CA GLN A 32 -3.53 -20.06 5.47
C GLN A 32 -4.38 -18.86 5.03
N VAL A 33 -5.69 -18.91 5.27
CA VAL A 33 -6.58 -17.77 5.02
C VAL A 33 -6.27 -16.61 5.95
N ASP A 34 -6.00 -16.88 7.23
CA ASP A 34 -5.62 -15.86 8.21
C ASP A 34 -4.31 -15.15 7.82
N VAL A 35 -3.28 -15.92 7.44
CA VAL A 35 -2.00 -15.37 6.94
C VAL A 35 -2.20 -14.49 5.70
N LEU A 36 -3.08 -14.88 4.78
CA LEU A 36 -3.41 -14.06 3.61
C LEU A 36 -4.06 -12.73 4.01
N PHE A 37 -4.98 -12.74 4.98
CA PHE A 37 -5.62 -11.52 5.45
C PHE A 37 -4.67 -10.59 6.20
N GLU A 38 -3.74 -11.12 7.00
CA GLU A 38 -2.68 -10.32 7.62
C GLU A 38 -1.83 -9.63 6.55
N GLN A 39 -1.37 -10.38 5.54
CA GLN A 39 -0.62 -9.82 4.42
C GLN A 39 -1.43 -8.74 3.69
N TRP A 40 -2.69 -9.01 3.35
CA TRP A 40 -3.53 -8.07 2.62
C TRP A 40 -3.89 -6.84 3.43
N TRP A 41 -3.96 -6.95 4.76
CA TRP A 41 -4.14 -5.81 5.65
C TRP A 41 -2.96 -4.85 5.56
N PHE A 42 -1.72 -5.35 5.61
CA PHE A 42 -0.52 -4.51 5.43
C PHE A 42 -0.45 -3.88 4.04
N GLU A 43 -0.83 -4.62 3.01
CA GLU A 43 -0.89 -4.08 1.65
C GLU A 43 -1.99 -3.03 1.50
N LYS A 44 -3.18 -3.26 2.06
CA LYS A 44 -4.32 -2.35 2.02
C LYS A 44 -4.01 -1.08 2.80
N THR A 45 -3.42 -1.18 3.98
CA THR A 45 -3.04 0.00 4.79
C THR A 45 -1.84 0.76 4.22
N GLY A 46 -0.92 0.07 3.54
CA GLY A 46 0.17 0.70 2.79
C GLY A 46 -0.28 1.39 1.50
N GLU A 47 -1.29 0.86 0.80
CA GLU A 47 -1.81 1.39 -0.46
C GLU A 47 -2.99 2.38 -0.31
N LEU A 48 -3.77 2.32 0.78
CA LEU A 48 -4.98 3.16 0.95
C LEU A 48 -4.75 4.50 1.65
N ALA A 49 -3.55 4.81 2.14
CA ALA A 49 -3.26 6.19 2.52
C ALA A 49 -3.11 7.00 1.22
N PRO A 50 -4.00 7.97 0.93
CA PRO A 50 -3.81 8.83 -0.23
C PRO A 50 -2.42 9.45 -0.14
N THR A 51 -1.56 9.14 -1.11
CA THR A 51 -0.27 9.80 -1.20
C THR A 51 -0.46 11.16 -1.84
N PHE A 52 0.40 12.10 -1.52
CA PHE A 52 0.54 13.30 -2.34
C PHE A 52 1.02 12.90 -3.75
N THR A 53 0.89 13.79 -4.72
CA THR A 53 1.65 13.64 -5.97
C THR A 53 3.14 13.91 -5.72
N LYS A 54 4.03 13.43 -6.59
CA LYS A 54 5.47 13.76 -6.52
C LYS A 54 5.72 15.27 -6.34
N ALA A 55 5.04 16.09 -7.16
CA ALA A 55 5.20 17.55 -7.12
C ALA A 55 4.77 18.14 -5.77
N GLU A 56 3.65 17.66 -5.22
CA GLU A 56 3.17 18.09 -3.90
C GLU A 56 4.10 17.66 -2.78
N THR A 57 4.60 16.41 -2.79
CA THR A 57 5.59 15.92 -1.82
C THR A 57 6.82 16.81 -1.80
N LEU A 58 7.44 17.06 -2.96
CA LEU A 58 8.65 17.90 -3.03
C LEU A 58 8.38 19.34 -2.60
N ARG A 59 7.21 19.90 -2.99
CA ARG A 59 6.79 21.23 -2.55
C ARG A 59 6.62 21.30 -1.03
N PHE A 60 6.00 20.29 -0.41
CA PHE A 60 5.77 20.27 1.04
C PHE A 60 7.05 20.05 1.85
N ILE A 61 8.04 19.32 1.32
CA ILE A 61 9.37 19.22 1.94
C ILE A 61 10.05 20.59 1.91
N LYS A 62 10.10 21.26 0.75
CA LYS A 62 10.70 22.61 0.61
C LYS A 62 10.03 23.64 1.53
N ALA A 63 8.69 23.57 1.63
CA ALA A 63 7.90 24.41 2.51
C ALA A 63 7.99 24.00 4.00
N LYS A 64 8.71 22.93 4.33
CA LYS A 64 8.85 22.35 5.68
C LYS A 64 7.50 21.99 6.34
N THR A 65 6.47 21.76 5.51
CA THR A 65 5.15 21.32 5.96
C THR A 65 5.16 19.83 6.33
N ILE A 66 6.07 19.07 5.72
CA ILE A 66 6.39 17.69 6.10
C ILE A 66 7.91 17.54 6.26
N SER A 67 8.36 16.54 7.03
CA SER A 67 9.78 16.24 7.16
C SER A 67 10.33 15.55 5.90
N ARG A 68 11.65 15.60 5.74
CA ARG A 68 12.37 14.89 4.67
C ARG A 68 12.11 13.38 4.70
N ASP A 69 12.14 12.77 5.88
CA ASP A 69 11.85 11.34 6.06
C ASP A 69 10.39 11.00 5.71
N ARG A 70 9.44 11.87 6.11
CA ARG A 70 8.04 11.70 5.72
C ARG A 70 7.86 11.77 4.21
N GLY A 71 8.59 12.66 3.55
CA GLY A 71 8.65 12.79 2.09
C GLY A 71 9.28 11.58 1.40
N ARG A 72 10.33 10.97 1.99
CA ARG A 72 10.90 9.70 1.52
C ARG A 72 9.84 8.60 1.50
N THR A 73 9.08 8.44 2.58
CA THR A 73 7.99 7.44 2.65
C THR A 73 6.91 7.68 1.60
N GLU A 74 6.58 8.93 1.26
CA GLU A 74 5.66 9.21 0.16
C GLU A 74 6.22 8.73 -1.19
N LEU A 75 7.49 8.99 -1.47
CA LEU A 75 8.12 8.58 -2.72
C LEU A 75 8.27 7.05 -2.81
N GLU A 76 8.58 6.37 -1.71
CA GLU A 76 8.58 4.90 -1.64
C GLU A 76 7.19 4.32 -1.96
N ARG A 77 6.13 4.92 -1.39
CA ARG A 77 4.74 4.51 -1.66
C ARG A 77 4.31 4.76 -3.11
N MET A 78 4.89 5.76 -3.77
CA MET A 78 4.72 6.00 -5.20
C MET A 78 5.50 5.01 -6.09
N GLY A 79 6.37 4.17 -5.50
CA GLY A 79 7.15 3.15 -6.21
C GLY A 79 8.50 3.65 -6.73
N TYR A 80 9.02 4.77 -6.24
CA TYR A 80 10.40 5.20 -6.56
C TYR A 80 11.42 4.34 -5.81
N ASP A 81 12.52 3.99 -6.49
CA ASP A 81 13.67 3.35 -5.85
C ASP A 81 14.55 4.35 -5.08
N ASP A 82 15.52 3.82 -4.34
CA ASP A 82 16.44 4.63 -3.52
C ASP A 82 17.26 5.63 -4.33
N GLU A 83 17.65 5.30 -5.57
CA GLU A 83 18.42 6.21 -6.43
C GLU A 83 17.58 7.44 -6.77
N HIS A 84 16.37 7.24 -7.29
CA HIS A 84 15.44 8.30 -7.65
C HIS A 84 15.07 9.14 -6.43
N ILE A 85 14.78 8.50 -5.29
CA ILE A 85 14.48 9.18 -4.03
C ILE A 85 15.64 10.09 -3.63
N ASN A 86 16.87 9.59 -3.63
CA ASN A 86 18.05 10.36 -3.23
C ASN A 86 18.27 11.56 -4.15
N VAL A 87 18.06 11.40 -5.46
CA VAL A 87 18.11 12.49 -6.44
C VAL A 87 17.05 13.54 -6.14
N TYR A 88 15.78 13.15 -5.96
CA TYR A 88 14.70 14.10 -5.66
C TYR A 88 14.91 14.84 -4.34
N LEU A 89 15.41 14.13 -3.33
CA LEU A 89 15.63 14.71 -2.01
C LEU A 89 16.85 15.64 -1.98
N LYS A 90 17.81 15.54 -2.91
CA LYS A 90 18.99 16.41 -2.94
C LYS A 90 18.64 17.90 -3.08
N ASP A 91 17.55 18.19 -3.79
CA ASP A 91 17.17 19.56 -4.21
C ASP A 91 16.02 20.17 -3.38
N VAL A 92 15.66 19.54 -2.25
CA VAL A 92 14.56 19.97 -1.35
C VAL A 92 15.02 20.17 0.09
#